data_AF-A0A553JM99-F1
#
_entry.id   AF-A0A553JM99-F1
#
_cell.length_a   1.000
_cell.length_b   1.000
_cell.length_c   1.000
_cell.angle_alpha   90.00
_cell.angle_beta   90.00
_cell.angle_gamma   90.00
#
_symmetry.space_group_name_H-M   'P 1'
#
loop_
_entity.id
_entity.type
_entity.pdbx_description
1 polymer ?
#
loop_
_entity_poly.entity_id
_entity_poly.type
_entity_poly.pdbx_seq_one_letter_code
_entity_poly.pdbx_strand_id
1 'polypeptide(L)'
;MSNWVAILAEQASAHGQEGVAKKLGISKAVVSLLINQKYLGDLERMKRLVEGAYMHRMVECPIVGLIPMHLCDRHQSNKSTSNPVRLRLYRACRSGCEHSSLKVKTQFKRIQVTQLDTAIKQYRAEGTYSRLERQSVSDNGGYKQLCELLRQELIALGHRYNRLLETSQYPRSESDETS
;
A
#
# COMPACT_ATOMS: atom_id res chain seq x y z
N MET A 1 -1.83 -24.04 32.94
CA MET A 1 -2.51 -22.86 32.37
C MET A 1 -1.72 -21.62 32.74
N SER A 2 -1.18 -20.87 31.76
CA SER A 2 -0.31 -19.71 32.02
C SER A 2 -1.09 -18.56 32.66
N ASN A 3 -0.88 -18.34 33.96
CA ASN A 3 -1.55 -17.29 34.72
C ASN A 3 -0.86 -15.93 34.50
N TRP A 4 -0.89 -15.43 33.27
CA TRP A 4 -0.30 -14.13 32.88
C TRP A 4 -0.86 -12.97 33.70
N VAL A 5 -2.09 -13.10 34.21
CA VAL A 5 -2.72 -12.13 35.13
C VAL A 5 -2.00 -12.11 36.49
N ALA A 6 -1.58 -13.27 37.01
CA ALA A 6 -0.79 -13.33 38.24
C ALA A 6 0.58 -12.66 38.08
N ILE A 7 1.25 -12.87 36.93
CA ILE A 7 2.52 -12.21 36.61
C ILE A 7 2.31 -10.70 36.49
N LEU A 8 1.23 -10.26 35.85
CA LEU A 8 0.89 -8.84 35.77
C LEU A 8 0.67 -8.23 37.16
N ALA A 9 -0.02 -8.96 38.05
CA ALA A 9 -0.26 -8.52 39.43
C ALA A 9 1.04 -8.45 40.25
N GLU A 10 1.92 -9.45 40.12
CA GLU A 10 3.23 -9.46 40.77
C GLU A 10 4.09 -8.26 40.32
N GLN A 11 4.13 -8.00 39.01
CA GLN A 11 4.87 -6.88 38.44
C GLN A 11 4.27 -5.53 38.81
N ALA A 12 2.94 -5.44 38.93
CA ALA A 12 2.26 -4.23 39.41
C ALA A 12 2.54 -3.96 40.88
N SER A 13 2.70 -4.99 41.70
CA SER A 13 3.14 -4.87 43.10
C SER A 13 4.61 -4.44 43.21
N ALA A 14 5.49 -4.96 42.35
CA ALA A 14 6.92 -4.66 42.39
C ALA A 14 7.29 -3.27 41.82
N HIS A 15 6.64 -2.85 40.73
CA HIS A 15 7.03 -1.64 39.97
C HIS A 15 5.93 -0.57 39.91
N GLY A 16 4.78 -0.82 40.56
CA GLY A 16 3.62 0.05 40.51
C GLY A 16 2.85 -0.07 39.18
N GLN A 17 1.53 0.08 39.26
CA GLN A 17 0.63 0.01 38.09
C GLN A 17 1.00 1.03 36.99
N GLU A 18 1.53 2.19 37.39
CA GLU A 18 1.93 3.25 36.47
C GLU A 18 3.19 2.89 35.66
N GLY A 19 4.16 2.23 36.30
CA GLY A 19 5.38 1.75 35.63
C GLY A 19 5.07 0.63 34.65
N VAL A 20 4.22 -0.32 35.06
CA VAL A 20 3.73 -1.41 34.21
C VAL A 20 2.97 -0.87 33.00
N ALA A 21 2.06 0.08 33.22
CA ALA A 21 1.30 0.74 32.16
C ALA A 21 2.20 1.40 31.11
N LYS A 22 3.21 2.18 31.55
CA LYS A 22 4.19 2.82 30.66
C LYS A 22 5.01 1.79 29.86
N LYS A 23 5.44 0.69 30.49
CA LYS A 23 6.23 -0.35 29.83
C LYS A 23 5.45 -1.08 28.73
N LEU A 24 4.17 -1.38 29.00
CA LEU A 24 3.26 -2.06 28.08
C LEU A 24 2.63 -1.12 27.04
N GLY A 25 2.71 0.20 27.23
CA GLY A 25 2.09 1.18 26.33
C GLY A 25 0.56 1.24 26.44
N ILE A 26 0.01 0.90 27.61
CA ILE A 26 -1.43 0.93 27.90
C ILE A 26 -1.73 1.90 29.05
N SER A 27 -3.00 2.25 29.27
CA SER A 27 -3.39 3.14 30.36
C SER A 27 -3.41 2.40 31.71
N LYS A 28 -3.15 3.13 32.80
CA LYS A 28 -3.21 2.61 34.19
C LYS A 28 -4.57 1.99 34.51
N ALA A 29 -5.66 2.57 34.00
CA ALA A 29 -7.01 2.04 34.15
C ALA A 29 -7.15 0.64 33.55
N VAL A 30 -6.55 0.39 32.38
CA VAL A 30 -6.56 -0.93 31.74
C VAL A 30 -5.81 -1.96 32.59
N VAL A 31 -4.67 -1.59 33.18
CA VAL A 31 -3.92 -2.48 34.10
C VAL A 31 -4.78 -2.87 35.30
N SER A 32 -5.48 -1.91 35.93
CA SER A 32 -6.38 -2.18 37.05
C SER A 32 -7.57 -3.07 36.67
N LEU A 33 -8.18 -2.84 35.50
CA LEU A 33 -9.28 -3.67 35.00
C LEU A 33 -8.84 -5.10 34.69
N LEU A 34 -7.63 -5.28 34.18
CA LEU A 34 -7.05 -6.60 33.88
C LEU A 34 -6.79 -7.41 35.16
N ILE A 35 -6.20 -6.80 36.18
CA ILE A 35 -5.94 -7.45 37.48
C ILE A 35 -7.27 -7.87 38.13
N ASN A 36 -8.29 -7.02 38.05
CA ASN A 36 -9.63 -7.30 38.59
C ASN A 36 -10.49 -8.20 37.68
N GLN A 37 -9.97 -8.67 36.54
CA GLN A 37 -10.70 -9.48 35.56
C GLN A 37 -11.98 -8.83 35.00
N LYS A 38 -12.06 -7.50 35.03
CA LYS A 38 -13.21 -6.69 34.56
C LYS A 38 -13.02 -6.11 33.15
N TYR A 39 -11.93 -6.45 32.48
CA TYR A 39 -11.63 -5.91 31.15
C TYR A 39 -12.46 -6.62 30.06
N LEU A 40 -13.36 -5.88 29.42
CA LEU A 40 -14.27 -6.37 28.37
C LEU A 40 -13.67 -6.30 26.94
N GLY A 41 -12.41 -5.87 26.80
CA GLY A 41 -11.75 -5.76 25.51
C GLY A 41 -11.09 -7.06 25.05
N ASP A 42 -10.17 -6.94 24.10
CA ASP A 42 -9.43 -8.07 23.52
C ASP A 42 -8.38 -8.62 24.51
N LEU A 43 -8.78 -9.65 25.27
CA LEU A 43 -7.95 -10.32 26.27
C LEU A 43 -6.78 -11.08 25.65
N GLU A 44 -6.91 -11.61 24.44
CA GLU A 44 -5.82 -12.31 23.77
C GLU A 44 -4.67 -11.36 23.42
N ARG A 45 -5.02 -10.16 22.94
CA ARG A 45 -4.03 -9.11 22.70
C ARG A 45 -3.29 -8.74 23.99
N MET A 46 -4.00 -8.58 25.10
CA MET A 46 -3.40 -8.25 26.40
C MET A 46 -2.50 -9.37 26.91
N LYS A 47 -2.95 -10.62 26.77
CA LYS A 47 -2.13 -11.80 27.09
C LYS A 47 -0.81 -11.80 26.31
N ARG A 48 -0.85 -11.61 24.98
CA ARG A 48 0.38 -11.55 24.15
C ARG A 48 1.31 -10.42 24.58
N LEU A 49 0.78 -9.26 24.93
CA LEU A 49 1.56 -8.13 25.42
C LEU A 49 2.28 -8.45 26.74
N VAL A 50 1.57 -9.02 27.71
CA VAL A 50 2.12 -9.36 29.03
C VAL A 50 3.13 -10.51 28.91
N GLU A 51 2.82 -11.56 28.14
CA GLU A 51 3.75 -12.65 27.85
C GLU A 51 5.02 -12.14 27.14
N GLY A 52 4.87 -11.22 26.18
CA GLY A 52 5.99 -10.63 25.46
C GLY A 52 6.85 -9.66 26.28
N ALA A 53 6.30 -9.04 27.32
CA ALA A 53 7.00 -8.05 28.13
C ALA A 53 7.67 -8.65 29.38
N TYR A 54 7.08 -9.68 29.97
CA TYR A 54 7.54 -10.26 31.25
C TYR A 54 7.97 -11.72 31.13
N MET A 55 7.42 -12.48 30.18
CA MET A 55 7.76 -13.90 29.98
C MET A 55 8.82 -14.10 28.89
N HIS A 56 9.52 -13.04 28.49
CA HIS A 56 10.65 -13.05 27.53
C HIS A 56 10.39 -13.88 26.27
N ARG A 57 9.16 -13.84 25.73
CA ARG A 57 8.86 -14.52 24.47
C ARG A 57 9.64 -13.86 23.33
N MET A 58 10.64 -14.56 22.82
CA MET A 58 11.46 -14.11 21.69
C MET A 58 10.83 -14.55 20.37
N VAL A 59 11.06 -13.74 19.34
CA VAL A 59 10.51 -13.89 17.98
C VAL A 59 11.62 -13.57 16.99
N GLU A 60 11.78 -14.38 15.94
CA GLU A 60 12.72 -14.08 14.86
C GLU A 60 12.09 -13.13 13.85
N CYS A 61 12.62 -11.90 13.78
CA CYS A 61 12.23 -10.93 12.78
C CYS A 61 13.16 -11.00 11.56
N PRO A 62 12.64 -11.08 10.32
CA PRO A 62 13.48 -11.18 9.11
C PRO A 62 14.34 -9.93 8.85
N ILE A 63 14.07 -8.80 9.51
CA ILE A 63 14.81 -7.55 9.31
C ILE A 63 15.82 -7.27 10.42
N VAL A 64 15.48 -7.58 11.68
CA VAL A 64 16.25 -7.18 12.88
C VAL A 64 16.85 -8.39 13.59
N GLY A 65 16.41 -9.61 13.27
CA GLY A 65 16.82 -10.84 13.94
C GLY A 65 15.97 -11.14 15.17
N LEU A 66 16.58 -11.79 16.15
CA LEU A 66 15.90 -12.22 17.37
C LEU A 66 15.49 -11.01 18.23
N ILE A 67 14.18 -10.78 18.37
CA ILE A 67 13.63 -9.67 19.15
C ILE A 67 12.53 -10.15 20.09
N PRO A 68 12.33 -9.49 21.25
CA PRO A 68 11.22 -9.83 22.12
C PRO A 68 9.87 -9.42 21.50
N MET A 69 8.83 -10.20 21.76
CA MET A 69 7.52 -10.06 21.12
C MET A 69 6.89 -8.67 21.31
N HIS A 70 7.08 -8.03 22.47
CA HIS A 70 6.58 -6.67 22.72
C HIS A 70 7.22 -5.62 21.77
N LEU A 71 8.49 -5.82 21.40
CA LEU A 71 9.20 -4.95 20.46
C LEU A 71 8.69 -5.18 19.03
N CYS A 72 8.41 -6.44 18.68
CA CYS A 72 7.76 -6.80 17.42
C CYS A 72 6.40 -6.08 17.26
N ASP A 73 5.53 -6.11 18.28
CA ASP A 73 4.22 -5.42 18.24
C ASP A 73 4.37 -3.88 18.14
N ARG A 74 5.36 -3.31 18.82
CA ARG A 74 5.72 -1.88 18.69
C ARG A 74 6.18 -1.54 17.26
N HIS A 75 6.95 -2.40 16.60
CA HIS A 75 7.35 -2.20 15.21
C HIS A 75 6.16 -2.32 14.24
N GLN A 76 5.22 -3.23 14.50
CA GLN A 76 4.03 -3.42 13.66
C GLN A 76 3.08 -2.22 13.70
N SER A 77 2.88 -1.64 14.89
CA SER A 77 2.03 -0.46 15.12
C SER A 77 2.64 0.84 14.57
N ASN A 78 3.97 0.88 14.38
CA ASN A 78 4.64 2.04 13.83
C ASN A 78 4.32 2.23 12.32
N LYS A 79 3.87 3.43 11.95
CA LYS A 79 3.56 3.83 10.56
C LYS A 79 4.59 4.77 9.95
N SER A 80 5.64 5.11 10.70
CA SER A 80 6.66 6.06 10.25
C SER A 80 7.57 5.42 9.21
N THR A 81 7.68 6.08 8.06
CA THR A 81 8.49 5.65 6.91
C THR A 81 9.75 6.48 6.72
N SER A 82 10.07 7.39 7.67
CA SER A 82 11.16 8.35 7.53
C SER A 82 12.57 7.73 7.55
N ASN A 83 12.71 6.52 8.10
CA ASN A 83 13.98 5.79 8.14
C ASN A 83 13.88 4.54 7.25
N PRO A 84 14.88 4.24 6.40
CA PRO A 84 14.88 3.05 5.53
C PRO A 84 14.73 1.72 6.29
N VAL A 85 15.25 1.60 7.52
CA VAL A 85 15.05 0.43 8.38
C VAL A 85 13.59 0.32 8.82
N ARG A 86 12.97 1.44 9.19
CA ARG A 86 11.54 1.47 9.56
C ARG A 86 10.64 1.17 8.37
N LEU A 87 10.98 1.65 7.18
CA LEU A 87 10.28 1.30 5.94
C LEU A 87 10.38 -0.20 5.63
N ARG A 88 11.57 -0.81 5.79
CA ARG A 88 11.76 -2.26 5.62
C ARG A 88 10.92 -3.07 6.61
N LEU A 89 10.94 -2.70 7.90
CA LEU A 89 10.08 -3.28 8.93
C LEU A 89 8.60 -3.13 8.59
N TYR A 90 8.18 -1.93 8.18
CA TYR A 90 6.79 -1.63 7.83
C TYR A 90 6.28 -2.54 6.70
N ARG A 91 7.09 -2.71 5.65
CA ARG A 91 6.79 -3.58 4.51
C ARG A 91 6.75 -5.05 4.93
N ALA A 92 7.78 -5.54 5.63
CA ALA A 92 7.88 -6.94 6.06
C ALA A 92 6.70 -7.36 6.95
N CYS A 93 6.26 -6.49 7.86
CA CYS A 93 5.08 -6.78 8.70
C CYS A 93 3.78 -6.89 7.89
N ARG A 94 3.66 -6.14 6.77
CA ARG A 94 2.42 -6.07 5.96
C ARG A 94 2.44 -6.96 4.72
N SER A 95 3.56 -7.64 4.45
CA SER A 95 3.73 -8.58 3.35
C SER A 95 3.48 -10.05 3.73
N GLY A 96 2.94 -10.31 4.92
CA GLY A 96 2.61 -11.67 5.37
C GLY A 96 3.59 -12.30 6.35
N CYS A 97 4.15 -11.52 7.27
CA CYS A 97 4.98 -12.06 8.36
C CYS A 97 4.13 -12.94 9.31
N GLU A 98 4.63 -14.13 9.67
CA GLU A 98 3.96 -15.13 10.53
C GLU A 98 3.60 -14.58 11.91
N HIS A 99 4.42 -13.66 12.42
CA HIS A 99 4.22 -13.04 13.73
C HIS A 99 3.43 -11.73 13.66
N SER A 100 2.96 -11.33 12.48
CA SER A 100 2.19 -10.10 12.34
C SER A 100 0.73 -10.29 12.69
N SER A 101 0.21 -9.42 13.55
CA SER A 101 -1.22 -9.34 13.88
C SER A 101 -2.01 -8.45 12.89
N LEU A 102 -1.33 -7.89 11.88
CA LEU A 102 -1.92 -6.94 10.94
C LEU A 102 -2.70 -7.69 9.85
N LYS A 103 -3.90 -7.20 9.53
CA LYS A 103 -4.65 -7.69 8.37
C LYS A 103 -3.84 -7.41 7.10
N VAL A 104 -3.41 -8.47 6.41
CA VAL A 104 -2.76 -8.37 5.10
C VAL A 104 -3.75 -7.68 4.17
N LYS A 105 -3.42 -6.46 3.73
CA LYS A 105 -4.16 -5.83 2.64
C LYS A 105 -3.75 -6.58 1.38
N THR A 106 -4.60 -7.50 0.93
CA THR A 106 -4.48 -8.14 -0.38
C THR A 106 -4.28 -7.02 -1.39
N GLN A 107 -3.08 -6.95 -1.97
CA GLN A 107 -2.81 -6.01 -3.04
C GLN A 107 -3.79 -6.33 -4.17
N PHE A 108 -4.34 -5.28 -4.80
CA PHE A 108 -5.27 -5.44 -5.91
C PHE A 108 -4.68 -6.44 -6.92
N LYS A 109 -5.42 -7.51 -7.22
CA LYS A 109 -5.04 -8.49 -8.23
C LYS A 109 -4.72 -7.71 -9.52
N ARG A 110 -3.54 -7.92 -10.09
CA ARG A 110 -3.24 -7.43 -11.44
C ARG A 110 -4.38 -7.88 -12.34
N ILE A 111 -5.09 -6.93 -12.93
CA ILE A 111 -6.09 -7.22 -13.95
C ILE A 111 -5.28 -7.80 -15.12
N GLN A 112 -5.55 -9.08 -15.43
CA GLN A 112 -5.09 -9.68 -16.68
C GLN A 112 -5.77 -8.88 -17.79
N VAL A 113 -5.00 -8.10 -18.55
CA VAL A 113 -5.53 -7.37 -19.70
C VAL A 113 -5.84 -8.40 -20.77
N THR A 114 -7.08 -8.90 -20.77
CA THR A 114 -7.57 -9.79 -21.82
C THR A 114 -7.74 -8.98 -23.08
N GLN A 115 -6.77 -9.15 -23.99
CA GLN A 115 -6.72 -8.65 -25.36
C GLN A 115 -6.85 -7.12 -25.51
N LEU A 116 -5.75 -6.51 -25.95
CA LEU A 116 -5.82 -5.21 -26.61
C LEU A 116 -6.78 -5.37 -27.79
N ASP A 117 -7.86 -4.59 -27.83
CA ASP A 117 -8.71 -4.47 -29.02
C ASP A 117 -7.79 -4.13 -30.21
N THR A 118 -7.46 -5.14 -31.01
CA THR A 118 -6.63 -5.03 -32.23
C THR A 118 -7.42 -4.45 -33.40
N ALA A 119 -8.65 -4.01 -33.15
CA ALA A 119 -9.44 -3.29 -34.14
C ALA A 119 -8.72 -1.99 -34.52
N ILE A 120 -8.25 -1.94 -35.77
CA ILE A 120 -7.66 -0.74 -36.38
C ILE A 120 -8.67 0.40 -36.22
N LYS A 121 -8.39 1.35 -35.33
CA LYS A 121 -9.23 2.53 -35.14
C LYS A 121 -9.12 3.40 -36.40
N GLN A 122 -10.09 3.27 -37.29
CA GLN A 122 -10.20 4.10 -38.48
C GLN A 122 -10.34 5.57 -38.10
N TYR A 123 -9.59 6.45 -38.76
CA TYR A 123 -9.71 7.89 -38.56
C TYR A 123 -11.06 8.40 -39.09
N ARG A 124 -11.86 9.05 -38.22
CA ARG A 124 -13.18 9.58 -38.56
C ARG A 124 -13.11 11.09 -38.72
N ALA A 125 -12.86 11.56 -39.95
CA ALA A 125 -12.63 12.96 -40.25
C ALA A 125 -13.83 13.85 -39.88
N GLU A 126 -15.04 13.42 -40.20
CA GLU A 126 -16.28 14.17 -39.93
C GLU A 126 -16.51 14.31 -38.43
N GLY A 127 -16.31 13.23 -37.68
CA GLY A 127 -16.45 13.24 -36.22
C GLY A 127 -15.42 14.15 -35.53
N THR A 128 -14.19 14.18 -36.06
CA THR A 128 -13.17 15.12 -35.57
C THR A 128 -13.53 16.56 -35.90
N TYR A 129 -13.97 16.85 -37.14
CA TYR A 129 -14.38 18.19 -37.55
C TYR A 129 -15.54 18.72 -36.68
N SER A 130 -16.62 17.95 -36.52
CA SER A 130 -17.76 18.35 -35.69
C SER A 130 -17.40 18.52 -34.20
N ARG A 131 -16.34 17.87 -33.72
CA ARG A 131 -15.82 18.11 -32.37
C ARG A 131 -15.10 19.45 -32.28
N LEU A 132 -14.19 19.72 -33.22
CA LEU A 132 -13.41 20.96 -33.24
C LEU A 132 -14.30 22.19 -33.51
N GLU A 133 -15.31 22.05 -34.35
CA GLU A 133 -16.28 23.11 -34.61
C GLU A 133 -17.01 23.51 -33.32
N ARG A 134 -17.56 22.53 -32.59
CA ARG A 134 -18.19 22.79 -31.28
C ARG A 134 -17.22 23.38 -30.27
N GLN A 135 -15.97 22.93 -30.26
CA GLN A 135 -14.94 23.48 -29.39
C GLN A 135 -14.62 24.95 -29.73
N SER A 136 -14.51 25.29 -31.01
CA SER A 136 -14.24 26.67 -31.46
C SER A 136 -15.36 27.64 -31.07
N VAL A 137 -16.61 27.16 -31.07
CA VAL A 137 -17.79 27.92 -30.61
C VAL A 137 -17.75 28.08 -29.09
N SER A 138 -17.43 27.02 -28.34
CA SER A 138 -17.30 27.07 -26.87
C SER A 138 -16.17 28.01 -26.41
N ASP A 139 -15.06 28.03 -27.13
CA ASP A 139 -13.91 28.88 -26.83
C ASP A 139 -14.13 30.34 -27.27
N ASN A 140 -15.30 30.65 -27.85
CA ASN A 140 -15.71 31.97 -28.35
C ASN A 140 -14.72 32.59 -29.37
N GLY A 141 -13.93 31.74 -30.04
CA GLY A 141 -12.84 32.16 -30.93
C GLY A 141 -13.19 32.13 -32.42
N GLY A 142 -14.43 31.74 -32.75
CA GLY A 142 -14.98 31.75 -34.10
C GLY A 142 -14.12 31.01 -35.13
N TYR A 143 -14.13 31.49 -36.38
CA TYR A 143 -13.43 30.83 -37.49
C TYR A 143 -11.90 30.76 -37.27
N LYS A 144 -11.31 31.76 -36.62
CA LYS A 144 -9.86 31.80 -36.36
C LYS A 144 -9.43 30.66 -35.43
N GLN A 145 -10.19 30.40 -34.37
CA GLN A 145 -9.93 29.28 -33.46
C GLN A 145 -10.16 27.94 -34.14
N LEU A 146 -11.19 27.81 -34.98
CA LEU A 146 -11.40 26.60 -35.77
C LEU A 146 -10.22 26.30 -36.70
N CYS A 147 -9.68 27.32 -37.39
CA CYS A 147 -8.51 27.17 -38.25
C CYS A 147 -7.27 26.68 -37.46
N GLU A 148 -7.02 27.21 -36.27
CA GLU A 148 -5.87 26.77 -35.45
C GLU A 148 -6.06 25.33 -34.95
N LEU A 149 -7.27 24.96 -34.52
CA LEU A 149 -7.61 23.60 -34.10
C LEU A 149 -7.44 22.60 -35.27
N LEU A 150 -7.90 22.97 -36.47
CA LEU A 150 -7.72 22.15 -37.68
C LEU A 150 -6.24 22.03 -38.07
N ARG A 151 -5.46 23.11 -37.93
CA ARG A 151 -4.01 23.11 -38.15
C ARG A 151 -3.32 22.10 -37.23
N GLN A 152 -3.67 22.10 -35.95
CA GLN A 152 -3.13 21.16 -34.97
C GLN A 152 -3.50 19.71 -35.29
N GLU A 153 -4.74 19.44 -35.70
CA GLU A 153 -5.16 18.09 -36.08
C GLU A 153 -4.46 17.59 -37.35
N LEU A 154 -4.19 18.46 -38.33
CA LEU A 154 -3.40 18.10 -39.52
C LEU A 154 -1.97 17.71 -39.17
N ILE A 155 -1.33 18.44 -38.25
CA ILE A 155 0.01 18.09 -37.75
C ILE A 155 -0.03 16.73 -37.05
N ALA A 156 -1.02 16.51 -36.18
CA ALA A 156 -1.19 15.24 -35.48
C ALA A 156 -1.44 14.07 -36.45
N LEU A 157 -2.22 14.30 -37.50
CA LEU A 157 -2.41 13.32 -38.59
C LEU A 157 -1.11 13.01 -39.31
N GLY A 158 -0.32 14.02 -39.65
CA GLY A 158 0.98 13.85 -40.29
C GLY A 158 1.92 12.96 -39.45
N HIS A 159 1.99 13.19 -38.14
CA HIS A 159 2.78 12.35 -37.24
C HIS A 159 2.28 10.89 -37.19
N ARG A 160 0.97 10.68 -37.12
CA ARG A 160 0.37 9.33 -37.12
C ARG A 160 0.64 8.62 -38.45
N TYR A 161 0.51 9.32 -39.57
CA TYR A 161 0.76 8.79 -40.91
C TYR A 161 2.23 8.42 -41.11
N ASN A 162 3.16 9.30 -40.74
CA ASN A 162 4.59 9.03 -40.85
C ASN A 162 5.00 7.82 -39.99
N ARG A 163 4.44 7.68 -38.78
CA ARG A 163 4.65 6.49 -37.95
C ARG A 163 4.16 5.22 -38.64
N LEU A 164 3.01 5.26 -39.32
CA LEU A 164 2.51 4.12 -40.08
C LEU A 164 3.44 3.77 -41.25
N LEU A 165 3.99 4.77 -41.95
CA LEU A 165 4.97 4.56 -43.00
C LEU A 165 6.27 3.95 -42.47
N GLU A 166 6.79 4.42 -41.34
CA GLU A 166 7.97 3.85 -40.68
C GLU A 166 7.73 2.37 -40.32
N THR A 167 6.57 2.06 -39.75
CA THR A 167 6.21 0.68 -39.40
C THR A 167 5.99 -0.22 -40.61
N SER A 168 5.57 0.32 -41.76
CA SER A 168 5.35 -0.46 -42.98
C SER A 168 6.62 -0.66 -43.80
N GLN A 169 7.54 0.31 -43.79
CA GLN A 169 8.81 0.24 -44.54
C GLN A 169 9.88 -0.60 -43.83
N TYR A 170 9.84 -0.72 -42.51
CA TYR A 170 10.79 -1.53 -41.73
C TYR A 170 10.05 -2.39 -40.69
N PRO A 171 9.42 -3.50 -41.09
CA PRO A 171 8.86 -4.45 -40.13
C PRO A 171 10.02 -4.99 -39.29
N ARG A 172 9.96 -4.80 -37.95
CA ARG A 172 10.94 -5.37 -37.01
C ARG A 172 11.04 -6.87 -37.27
N SER A 173 12.21 -7.34 -37.71
CA SER A 173 12.50 -8.76 -37.80
C SER A 173 12.48 -9.35 -36.40
N GLU A 174 11.51 -10.22 -36.15
CA GLU A 174 11.31 -11.00 -34.93
C GLU A 174 12.36 -12.13 -34.83
N SER A 175 13.64 -11.76 -34.77
CA SER A 175 14.75 -12.73 -34.85
C SER A 175 15.89 -12.50 -33.87
N ASP A 176 15.61 -12.01 -32.66
CA ASP A 176 16.62 -11.88 -31.58
C ASP A 176 16.10 -12.41 -30.21
N GLU A 177 15.28 -13.46 -30.22
CA GLU A 177 14.97 -14.24 -29.01
C GLU A 177 15.28 -15.72 -29.27
N THR A 178 16.57 -16.08 -29.29
CA THR A 178 17.09 -17.41 -28.92
C THR A 178 18.62 -17.37 -28.96
N SER A 179 19.24 -16.98 -27.85
CA SER A 179 20.62 -17.31 -27.49
C SER A 179 20.77 -17.27 -25.97
#